data_AF-A0A225DWJ8-F1
#
_entry.id   AF-A0A225DWJ8-F1
#
_cell.length_a   1.000
_cell.length_b   1.000
_cell.length_c   1.000
_cell.angle_alpha   90.00
_cell.angle_beta   90.00
_cell.angle_gamma   90.00
#
_symmetry.space_group_name_H-M   'P 1'
#
loop_
_entity.id
_entity.type
_entity.pdbx_description
1 polymer ?
#
loop_
_entity_poly.entity_id
_entity_poly.type
_entity_poly.pdbx_seq_one_letter_code
_entity_poly.pdbx_strand_id
1 'polypeptide(L)'
;MSDAPERAPAPKFGKAVALIVALIVIVLAGVAVVVFPLLMAQSFESAEELTPENIKSFRVFVMNRKELDGGEDIGPYYAAEEDYATLLAPLKGVPEVPQFADARGPWLAEYRIQTKNGRKGTIKMYWVLPPGGRMPAGDAAKLRFQIGPHLFEGGRATSIVAVADECASRGRSAK
;
A
#
# COMPACT_ATOMS: atom_id res chain seq x y z
N MET A 1 0.51 76.02 -36.40
CA MET A 1 1.62 75.16 -35.94
C MET A 1 1.20 74.60 -34.60
N SER A 2 0.83 73.32 -34.57
CA SER A 2 0.42 72.62 -33.34
C SER A 2 1.44 71.54 -33.07
N ASP A 3 2.23 71.72 -32.01
CA ASP A 3 3.15 70.70 -31.51
C ASP A 3 2.36 69.62 -30.78
N ALA A 4 2.55 68.37 -31.21
CA ALA A 4 1.99 67.20 -30.56
C ALA A 4 2.86 66.84 -29.33
N PRO A 5 2.28 66.47 -28.18
CA PRO A 5 3.07 66.07 -27.03
C PRO A 5 3.66 64.67 -27.25
N GLU A 6 4.98 64.59 -27.17
CA GLU A 6 5.78 63.38 -27.20
C GLU A 6 5.41 62.49 -26.00
N ARG A 7 4.84 61.31 -26.28
CA ARG A 7 4.45 60.33 -25.25
C ARG A 7 5.71 59.76 -24.57
N ALA A 8 5.86 60.04 -23.28
CA ALA A 8 6.91 59.46 -22.44
C ALA A 8 6.91 57.91 -22.53
N PRO A 9 8.08 57.26 -22.69
CA PRO A 9 8.15 55.81 -22.82
C PRO A 9 7.75 55.13 -21.50
N ALA A 10 6.74 54.26 -21.56
CA ALA A 10 6.29 53.48 -20.42
C ALA A 10 7.45 52.67 -19.79
N PRO A 11 7.55 52.59 -18.45
CA PRO A 11 8.70 51.99 -17.78
C PRO A 11 8.78 50.48 -18.08
N LYS A 12 9.83 50.08 -18.82
CA LYS A 12 10.12 48.69 -19.20
C LYS A 12 10.39 47.78 -17.98
N PHE A 13 10.68 48.35 -16.81
CA PHE A 13 10.94 47.64 -15.56
C PHE A 13 9.73 46.82 -15.05
N GLY A 14 8.50 47.33 -15.19
CA GLY A 14 7.30 46.62 -14.72
C GLY A 14 7.04 45.33 -15.52
N LYS A 15 7.39 45.32 -16.80
CA LYS A 15 7.26 44.12 -17.67
C LYS A 15 8.27 43.04 -17.31
N ALA A 16 9.50 43.43 -16.96
CA ALA A 16 10.54 42.49 -16.53
C ALA A 16 10.18 41.86 -15.17
N VAL A 17 9.71 42.65 -14.20
CA VAL A 17 9.26 42.14 -12.90
C VAL A 17 8.05 41.22 -13.05
N ALA A 18 7.06 41.61 -13.85
CA ALA A 18 5.89 40.75 -14.12
C ALA A 18 6.28 39.43 -14.78
N LEU A 19 7.25 39.43 -15.70
CA LEU A 19 7.75 38.22 -16.34
C LEU A 19 8.46 37.30 -15.32
N ILE A 20 9.30 37.86 -14.45
CA ILE A 20 9.99 37.10 -13.40
C ILE A 20 8.98 36.47 -12.43
N VAL A 21 7.99 37.24 -11.99
CA VAL A 21 6.91 36.73 -11.11
C VAL A 21 6.12 35.63 -11.81
N ALA A 22 5.74 35.82 -13.08
CA ALA A 22 5.05 34.78 -13.85
C ALA A 22 5.90 33.51 -13.99
N LEU A 23 7.20 33.65 -14.23
CA LEU A 23 8.13 32.52 -14.34
C LEU A 23 8.22 31.75 -13.01
N ILE A 24 8.34 32.45 -11.89
CA ILE A 24 8.37 31.84 -10.55
C ILE A 24 7.06 31.09 -10.26
N VAL A 25 5.91 31.68 -10.58
CA VAL A 25 4.60 31.02 -10.40
C VAL A 25 4.49 29.77 -11.25
N ILE A 26 4.96 29.79 -12.51
CA ILE A 26 4.96 28.61 -13.39
C ILE A 26 5.87 27.52 -12.83
N VAL A 27 7.06 27.88 -12.34
CA VAL A 27 7.99 26.92 -11.72
C VAL A 27 7.37 26.32 -10.45
N LEU A 28 6.79 27.13 -9.57
CA LEU A 28 6.13 26.64 -8.35
C LEU A 28 4.92 25.75 -8.66
N ALA A 29 4.10 26.12 -9.64
CA ALA A 29 3.00 25.29 -10.11
C ALA A 29 3.51 23.97 -10.70
N GLY A 30 4.56 24.02 -11.52
CA GLY A 30 5.22 22.82 -12.07
C GLY A 30 5.76 21.90 -10.98
N VAL A 31 6.41 22.45 -9.95
CA VAL A 31 6.90 21.70 -8.79
C VAL A 31 5.72 21.06 -8.03
N ALA A 32 4.63 21.79 -7.78
CA ALA A 32 3.45 21.24 -7.13
C ALA A 32 2.82 20.08 -7.94
N VAL A 33 2.76 20.19 -9.27
CA VAL A 33 2.24 19.13 -10.15
C VAL A 33 3.10 17.87 -10.12
N VAL A 34 4.41 17.97 -9.86
CA VAL A 34 5.32 16.82 -9.80
C VAL A 34 5.46 16.25 -8.39
N VAL A 35 5.55 17.10 -7.37
CA VAL A 35 5.79 16.70 -5.98
C VAL A 35 4.52 16.18 -5.32
N PHE A 36 3.35 16.76 -5.61
CA PHE A 36 2.09 16.36 -4.97
C PHE A 36 1.68 14.90 -5.31
N PRO A 37 1.77 14.41 -6.56
CA PRO A 37 1.56 13.00 -6.85
C PRO A 37 2.57 12.08 -6.16
N LEU A 38 3.82 12.53 -6.02
CA LEU A 38 4.90 11.76 -5.38
C LEU A 38 4.66 11.60 -3.87
N LEU A 39 4.19 12.66 -3.21
CA LEU A 39 3.79 12.62 -1.79
C LEU A 39 2.54 11.77 -1.57
N MET A 40 1.55 11.84 -2.48
CA MET A 40 0.34 11.01 -2.43
C MET A 40 0.62 9.53 -2.75
N ALA A 41 1.78 9.22 -3.35
CA ALA A 41 2.23 7.86 -3.61
C ALA A 41 2.89 7.20 -2.38
N GLN A 42 2.99 7.88 -1.24
CA GLN A 42 3.50 7.26 -0.02
C GLN A 42 2.56 6.12 0.42
N SER A 43 3.08 4.89 0.35
CA SER A 43 2.43 3.72 0.92
C SER A 43 2.29 3.86 2.44
N PHE A 44 1.38 3.11 3.04
CA PHE A 44 1.41 2.88 4.49
C PHE A 44 2.67 2.10 4.87
N GLU A 45 3.14 2.33 6.10
CA GLU A 45 4.38 1.79 6.65
C GLU A 45 4.12 0.59 7.56
N SER A 46 2.91 0.48 8.11
CA SER A 46 2.50 -0.64 8.96
C SER A 46 1.04 -1.08 8.74
N ALA A 47 0.67 -2.24 9.29
CA ALA A 47 -0.71 -2.71 9.27
C ALA A 47 -1.59 -1.94 10.27
N GLU A 48 -0.98 -1.33 11.28
CA GLU A 48 -1.62 -0.53 12.32
C GLU A 48 -2.18 0.79 11.78
N GLU A 49 -1.54 1.38 10.75
CA GLU A 49 -2.06 2.55 10.01
C GLU A 49 -3.38 2.26 9.27
N LEU A 50 -3.65 0.98 8.99
CA LEU A 50 -4.82 0.57 8.24
C LEU A 50 -6.00 0.37 9.18
N THR A 51 -6.92 1.34 9.18
CA THR A 51 -8.25 1.17 9.77
C THR A 51 -9.26 0.81 8.69
N PRO A 52 -10.20 -0.13 8.97
CA PRO A 52 -11.21 -0.56 8.00
C PRO A 52 -11.98 0.62 7.38
N GLU A 53 -12.32 1.63 8.18
CA GLU A 53 -13.11 2.78 7.73
C GLU A 53 -12.35 3.65 6.71
N ASN A 54 -11.02 3.58 6.70
CA ASN A 54 -10.15 4.35 5.80
C ASN A 54 -9.79 3.61 4.52
N ILE A 55 -10.23 2.36 4.34
CA ILE A 55 -9.98 1.58 3.14
C ILE A 55 -11.10 1.84 2.11
N LYS A 56 -10.69 2.10 0.87
CA LYS A 56 -11.58 2.25 -0.29
C LYS A 56 -11.77 0.94 -1.04
N SER A 57 -10.71 0.14 -1.16
CA SER A 57 -10.79 -1.17 -1.79
C SER A 57 -9.70 -2.10 -1.27
N PHE A 58 -10.05 -3.37 -1.11
CA PHE A 58 -9.15 -4.41 -0.64
C PHE A 58 -9.24 -5.62 -1.55
N ARG A 59 -8.16 -5.90 -2.30
CA ARG A 59 -8.03 -7.11 -3.11
C ARG A 59 -7.14 -8.13 -2.41
N VAL A 60 -7.60 -9.37 -2.36
CA VAL A 60 -6.95 -10.48 -1.66
C VAL A 60 -6.62 -11.58 -2.65
N PHE A 61 -5.42 -12.16 -2.51
CA PHE A 61 -5.01 -13.36 -3.21
C PHE A 61 -4.12 -14.22 -2.29
N VAL A 62 -4.47 -15.49 -2.12
CA VAL A 62 -3.67 -16.47 -1.37
C VAL A 62 -3.25 -17.58 -2.33
N MET A 63 -1.97 -17.93 -2.31
CA MET A 63 -1.32 -18.85 -3.24
C MET A 63 -0.42 -19.84 -2.50
N ASN A 64 -0.02 -20.91 -3.20
CA ASN A 64 0.86 -21.95 -2.67
C ASN A 64 0.33 -22.57 -1.37
N ARG A 65 -1.00 -22.71 -1.28
CA ARG A 65 -1.65 -23.37 -0.14
C ARG A 65 -1.34 -24.85 -0.11
N LYS A 66 -1.20 -25.47 -1.27
CA LYS A 66 -0.87 -26.89 -1.41
C LYS A 66 0.38 -27.27 -0.62
N GLU A 67 1.38 -26.40 -0.57
CA GLU A 67 2.64 -26.60 0.14
C GLU A 67 2.55 -26.29 1.65
N LEU A 68 1.59 -25.46 2.06
CA LEU A 68 1.41 -25.04 3.45
C LEU A 68 0.43 -25.93 4.22
N ASP A 69 -0.78 -26.12 3.68
CA ASP A 69 -1.90 -26.82 4.32
C ASP A 69 -2.57 -27.85 3.41
N GLY A 70 -2.10 -28.03 2.18
CA GLY A 70 -2.69 -28.94 1.20
C GLY A 70 -3.93 -28.39 0.49
N GLY A 71 -4.36 -27.16 0.79
CA GLY A 71 -5.53 -26.52 0.21
C GLY A 71 -5.33 -25.95 -1.19
N GLU A 72 -6.42 -25.53 -1.81
CA GLU A 72 -6.42 -24.79 -3.08
C GLU A 72 -6.25 -23.30 -2.85
N ASP A 73 -5.63 -22.62 -3.82
CA ASP A 73 -5.44 -21.17 -3.84
C ASP A 73 -6.78 -20.41 -3.73
N ILE A 74 -6.75 -19.22 -3.12
CA ILE A 74 -7.95 -18.41 -2.85
C ILE A 74 -7.83 -17.08 -3.59
N GLY A 75 -8.78 -16.82 -4.50
CA GLY A 75 -8.84 -15.56 -5.24
C GLY A 75 -8.08 -15.58 -6.57
N PRO A 76 -7.74 -14.39 -7.14
CA PRO A 76 -7.91 -13.07 -6.53
C PRO A 76 -9.38 -12.62 -6.46
N TYR A 77 -9.77 -11.95 -5.38
CA TYR A 77 -11.10 -11.35 -5.22
C TYR A 77 -11.04 -9.98 -4.52
N TYR A 78 -12.10 -9.19 -4.62
CA TYR A 78 -12.30 -7.97 -3.83
C TYR A 78 -13.12 -8.31 -2.61
N ALA A 79 -12.59 -8.02 -1.42
CA ALA A 79 -13.29 -8.26 -0.16
C ALA A 79 -14.42 -7.23 0.05
N ALA A 80 -15.48 -7.65 0.74
CA ALA A 80 -16.53 -6.75 1.21
C ALA A 80 -15.99 -5.85 2.33
N GLU A 81 -16.56 -4.64 2.49
CA GLU A 81 -16.09 -3.68 3.50
C GLU A 81 -16.16 -4.25 4.94
N GLU A 82 -17.17 -5.07 5.22
CA GLU A 82 -17.36 -5.76 6.49
C GLU A 82 -16.22 -6.76 6.83
N ASP A 83 -15.50 -7.26 5.82
CA ASP A 83 -14.41 -8.21 5.98
C ASP A 83 -13.05 -7.53 6.26
N TYR A 84 -12.94 -6.21 6.08
CA TYR A 84 -11.64 -5.52 6.12
C TYR A 84 -10.95 -5.64 7.48
N ALA A 85 -11.72 -5.54 8.57
CA ALA A 85 -11.19 -5.70 9.93
C ALA A 85 -10.61 -7.10 10.13
N THR A 86 -11.38 -8.13 9.74
CA THR A 86 -11.00 -9.53 9.88
C THR A 86 -9.75 -9.85 9.06
N LEU A 87 -9.69 -9.40 7.81
CA LEU A 87 -8.56 -9.62 6.91
C LEU A 87 -7.25 -8.98 7.43
N LEU A 88 -7.32 -7.81 8.06
CA LEU A 88 -6.14 -7.15 8.63
C LEU A 88 -5.71 -7.73 9.98
N ALA A 89 -6.61 -8.37 10.73
CA ALA A 89 -6.36 -8.80 12.09
C ALA A 89 -5.10 -9.67 12.25
N PRO A 90 -4.80 -10.66 11.37
CA PRO A 90 -3.59 -11.48 11.51
C PRO A 90 -2.28 -10.72 11.26
N LEU A 91 -2.34 -9.54 10.63
CA LEU A 91 -1.16 -8.69 10.39
C LEU A 91 -0.88 -7.75 11.57
N LYS A 92 -1.94 -7.35 12.30
CA LYS A 92 -1.82 -6.40 13.40
C LYS A 92 -1.12 -7.04 14.60
N GLY A 93 -0.18 -6.30 15.18
CA GLY A 93 0.59 -6.77 16.35
C GLY A 93 1.69 -7.78 16.01
N VAL A 94 1.96 -8.04 14.73
CA VAL A 94 3.17 -8.75 14.31
C VAL A 94 4.35 -7.78 14.44
N PRO A 95 5.42 -8.12 15.18
CA PRO A 95 6.51 -7.20 15.44
C PRO A 95 7.31 -6.91 14.17
N GLU A 96 7.75 -5.66 14.05
CA GLU A 96 8.76 -5.28 13.06
C GLU A 96 10.12 -5.91 13.41
N VAL A 97 10.83 -6.37 12.39
CA VAL A 97 12.17 -6.95 12.50
C VAL A 97 13.14 -6.19 11.59
N PRO A 98 14.40 -5.99 11.99
CA PRO A 98 15.37 -5.25 11.18
C PRO A 98 15.74 -6.00 9.88
N GLN A 99 15.67 -7.33 9.91
CA GLN A 99 15.92 -8.21 8.77
C GLN A 99 15.31 -9.59 9.06
N PHE A 100 15.01 -10.35 8.01
CA PHE A 100 14.72 -11.77 8.17
C PHE A 100 16.01 -12.53 8.48
N ALA A 101 15.95 -13.44 9.46
CA ALA A 101 17.12 -14.22 9.88
C ALA A 101 17.63 -15.20 8.79
N ASP A 102 16.73 -15.62 7.89
CA ASP A 102 16.95 -16.57 6.81
C ASP A 102 16.10 -16.21 5.58
N ALA A 103 16.00 -17.12 4.60
CA ALA A 103 15.27 -16.88 3.36
C ALA A 103 13.81 -16.47 3.62
N ARG A 104 13.25 -15.61 2.76
CA ARG A 104 11.86 -15.10 2.90
C ARG A 104 10.80 -16.21 3.00
N GLY A 105 11.14 -17.42 2.54
CA GLY A 105 10.22 -18.55 2.42
C GLY A 105 9.35 -18.44 1.17
N PRO A 106 8.48 -19.44 0.92
CA PRO A 106 7.58 -19.42 -0.20
C PRO A 106 6.53 -18.30 -0.09
N TRP A 107 6.10 -17.78 -1.23
CA TRP A 107 5.06 -16.75 -1.29
C TRP A 107 3.72 -17.34 -0.83
N LEU A 108 3.09 -16.72 0.16
CA LEU A 108 1.78 -17.12 0.68
C LEU A 108 0.62 -16.29 0.11
N ALA A 109 0.71 -14.97 0.18
CA ALA A 109 -0.43 -14.12 -0.13
C ALA A 109 -0.01 -12.72 -0.59
N GLU A 110 -0.95 -12.03 -1.23
CA GLU A 110 -0.84 -10.64 -1.64
C GLU A 110 -2.13 -9.88 -1.31
N TYR A 111 -2.01 -8.86 -0.48
CA TYR A 111 -3.08 -7.91 -0.20
C TYR A 111 -2.80 -6.60 -0.91
N ARG A 112 -3.68 -6.18 -1.83
CA ARG A 112 -3.61 -4.85 -2.45
C ARG A 112 -4.67 -3.95 -1.85
N ILE A 113 -4.23 -2.86 -1.26
CA ILE A 113 -5.09 -1.96 -0.50
C ILE A 113 -4.99 -0.57 -1.10
N GLN A 114 -6.15 0.04 -1.35
CA GLN A 114 -6.28 1.45 -1.66
C GLN A 114 -7.07 2.12 -0.53
N THR A 115 -6.54 3.19 0.02
CA THR A 115 -7.20 3.99 1.07
C THR A 115 -8.06 5.09 0.45
N LYS A 116 -8.99 5.65 1.24
CA LYS A 116 -9.89 6.73 0.82
C LYS A 116 -9.15 8.04 0.51
N ASN A 117 -8.02 8.29 1.17
CA ASN A 117 -7.14 9.44 0.88
C ASN A 117 -6.25 9.24 -0.37
N GLY A 118 -6.37 8.11 -1.06
CA GLY A 118 -5.71 7.87 -2.35
C GLY A 118 -4.39 7.08 -2.27
N ARG A 119 -3.86 6.81 -1.07
CA ARG A 119 -2.67 5.96 -0.90
C ARG A 119 -2.96 4.55 -1.39
N LYS A 120 -1.94 3.92 -1.97
CA LYS A 120 -1.99 2.53 -2.44
C LYS A 120 -0.80 1.77 -1.85
N GLY A 121 -1.04 0.52 -1.45
CA GLY A 121 0.01 -0.35 -0.96
C GLY A 121 -0.27 -1.81 -1.30
N THR A 122 0.80 -2.59 -1.39
CA THR A 122 0.73 -4.04 -1.58
C THR A 122 1.50 -4.69 -0.45
N ILE A 123 0.85 -5.59 0.28
CA ILE A 123 1.45 -6.38 1.35
C ILE A 123 1.70 -7.76 0.78
N LYS A 124 2.98 -8.08 0.51
CA LYS A 124 3.39 -9.42 0.10
C LYS A 124 3.76 -10.23 1.33
N MET A 125 3.17 -11.41 1.43
CA MET A 125 3.29 -12.28 2.58
C MET A 125 3.92 -13.60 2.19
N TYR A 126 4.72 -14.14 3.09
CA TYR A 126 5.47 -15.37 2.92
C TYR A 126 5.33 -16.20 4.21
N TRP A 127 5.59 -17.49 4.10
CA TRP A 127 5.59 -18.37 5.26
C TRP A 127 6.95 -19.04 5.43
N VAL A 128 7.36 -19.27 6.67
CA VAL A 128 8.61 -19.96 6.97
C VAL A 128 8.44 -21.01 8.05
N LEU A 129 9.17 -22.11 7.94
CA LEU A 129 9.22 -23.13 8.98
C LEU A 129 10.25 -22.74 10.05
N PRO A 130 10.03 -23.10 11.31
CA PRO A 130 11.03 -22.96 12.34
C PRO A 130 12.26 -23.84 12.03
N PRO A 131 13.45 -23.48 12.56
CA PRO A 131 14.66 -24.27 12.39
C PRO A 131 14.43 -25.73 12.83
N GLY A 132 14.72 -26.69 11.94
CA GLY A 132 14.47 -28.12 12.18
C GLY A 132 13.53 -28.79 11.16
N GLY A 133 12.91 -28.01 10.25
CA GLY A 133 12.41 -28.48 8.94
C GLY A 133 11.27 -29.50 8.93
N ARG A 134 10.80 -29.98 10.08
CA ARG A 134 9.60 -30.83 10.17
C ARG A 134 8.40 -29.95 10.41
N MET A 135 7.46 -29.93 9.47
CA MET A 135 6.13 -29.37 9.69
C MET A 135 5.45 -30.17 10.81
N PRO A 136 5.28 -29.63 12.03
CA PRO A 136 4.33 -30.18 12.98
C PRO A 136 2.94 -29.89 12.41
N ALA A 137 2.03 -30.86 12.50
CA ALA A 137 0.67 -30.71 12.03
C ALA A 137 0.07 -29.36 12.46
N GLY A 138 -0.30 -28.53 11.47
CA GLY A 138 -1.24 -27.42 11.62
C GLY A 138 -0.72 -26.05 12.09
N ASP A 139 0.40 -25.93 12.82
CA ASP A 139 0.59 -24.72 13.66
C ASP A 139 1.99 -24.05 13.67
N ALA A 140 2.95 -24.48 12.84
CA ALA A 140 4.34 -24.00 13.00
C ALA A 140 4.82 -22.92 12.03
N ALA A 141 4.15 -22.71 10.90
CA ALA A 141 4.64 -21.77 9.90
C ALA A 141 4.43 -20.32 10.34
N LYS A 142 5.53 -19.59 10.52
CA LYS A 142 5.50 -18.16 10.85
C LYS A 142 5.15 -17.35 9.62
N LEU A 143 4.45 -16.24 9.82
CA LEU A 143 4.19 -15.26 8.77
C LEU A 143 5.36 -14.27 8.67
N ARG A 144 5.78 -13.98 7.44
CA ARG A 144 6.69 -12.88 7.11
C ARG A 144 6.04 -11.98 6.10
N PHE A 145 6.13 -10.67 6.28
CA PHE A 145 5.62 -9.74 5.29
C PHE A 145 6.39 -8.43 5.29
N GLN A 146 6.17 -7.66 4.23
CA GLN A 146 6.78 -6.35 4.04
C GLN A 146 5.70 -5.32 3.75
N ILE A 147 5.78 -4.17 4.41
CA ILE A 147 4.94 -3.00 4.19
C ILE A 147 5.87 -1.80 4.03
N GLY A 148 5.88 -1.20 2.84
CA GLY A 148 6.87 -0.16 2.52
C GLY A 148 8.30 -0.68 2.74
N PRO A 149 9.17 0.05 3.46
CA PRO A 149 10.52 -0.40 3.81
C PRO A 149 10.58 -1.34 5.04
N HIS A 150 9.47 -1.53 5.75
CA HIS A 150 9.43 -2.25 7.03
C HIS A 150 9.17 -3.74 6.85
N LEU A 151 9.89 -4.56 7.61
CA LEU A 151 9.78 -6.02 7.59
C LEU A 151 9.14 -6.50 8.88
N PHE A 152 8.21 -7.44 8.77
CA PHE A 152 7.45 -7.95 9.92
C PHE A 152 7.55 -9.47 9.94
N GLU A 153 7.74 -10.03 11.13
CA GLU A 153 7.80 -11.48 11.33
C GLU A 153 7.10 -11.88 12.63
N GLY A 154 6.21 -12.87 12.54
CA GLY A 154 5.49 -13.39 13.69
C GLY A 154 4.13 -13.94 13.26
N GLY A 155 3.24 -14.20 14.21
CA GLY A 155 1.92 -14.76 13.91
C GLY A 155 1.98 -16.13 13.20
N ARG A 156 0.82 -16.61 12.74
CA ARG A 156 0.67 -17.89 12.03
C ARG A 156 0.29 -17.64 10.58
N ALA A 157 1.02 -18.27 9.66
CA ALA A 157 0.70 -18.22 8.23
C ALA A 157 -0.70 -18.78 7.93
N THR A 158 -1.11 -19.84 8.63
CA THR A 158 -2.42 -20.48 8.48
C THR A 158 -3.58 -19.57 8.88
N SER A 159 -3.36 -18.55 9.74
CA SER A 159 -4.40 -17.58 10.08
C SER A 159 -4.78 -16.68 8.89
N ILE A 160 -3.81 -16.32 8.03
CA ILE A 160 -4.10 -15.59 6.78
C ILE A 160 -5.00 -16.42 5.87
N VAL A 161 -4.68 -17.70 5.74
CA VAL A 161 -5.45 -18.64 4.92
C VAL A 161 -6.88 -18.78 5.44
N ALA A 162 -7.05 -19.07 6.74
CA ALA A 162 -8.36 -19.30 7.34
C ALA A 162 -9.28 -18.08 7.17
N VAL A 163 -8.78 -16.89 7.45
CA VAL A 163 -9.55 -15.65 7.31
C VAL A 163 -9.89 -15.36 5.84
N ALA A 164 -8.92 -15.50 4.94
CA ALA A 164 -9.17 -15.26 3.52
C ALA A 164 -10.20 -16.25 2.94
N ASP A 165 -10.16 -17.51 3.34
CA ASP A 165 -11.11 -18.53 2.88
C ASP A 165 -12.52 -18.24 3.39
N GLU A 166 -12.66 -17.91 4.68
CA GLU A 166 -13.94 -17.50 5.27
C GLU A 166 -14.54 -16.30 4.52
N CYS A 167 -13.77 -15.22 4.35
CA CYS A 167 -14.23 -14.03 3.62
C CYS A 167 -14.57 -14.35 2.15
N ALA A 168 -13.76 -15.17 1.48
CA ALA A 168 -14.02 -15.58 0.10
C ALA A 168 -15.29 -16.43 -0.03
N SER A 169 -15.59 -17.28 0.95
CA SER A 169 -16.80 -18.13 0.95
C SER A 169 -18.08 -17.31 1.09
N ARG A 170 -18.07 -16.25 1.93
CA ARG A 170 -19.18 -15.30 2.09
C ARG A 170 -19.39 -14.48 0.81
N GLY A 171 -18.31 -13.95 0.24
CA GLY A 171 -18.36 -13.18 -1.01
C GLY A 171 -18.80 -13.99 -2.23
N ARG A 172 -18.54 -15.31 -2.27
CA ARG A 172 -19.02 -16.21 -3.33
C ARG A 172 -20.53 -16.43 -3.31
N SER A 173 -21.19 -16.21 -2.17
CA SER A 173 -22.64 -16.43 -2.01
C SER A 173 -23.49 -15.19 -2.36
N ALA A 174 -22.88 -14.03 -2.59
CA ALA A 174 -23.57 -12.77 -2.89
C ALA A 174 -23.76 -12.49 -4.39
N LYS A 175 -23.83 -13.55 -5.22
CA LYS A 175 -24.14 -13.44 -6.66
C LYS A 175 -25.58 -13.83 -6.96
#